data_AF-A0A948Q238-F1
#
_entry.id   AF-A0A948Q238-F1
#
_cell.length_a   1.000
_cell.length_b   1.000
_cell.length_c   1.000
_cell.angle_alpha   90.00
_cell.angle_beta   90.00
_cell.angle_gamma   90.00
#
_symmetry.space_group_name_H-M   'P 1'
#
loop_
_entity.id
_entity.type
_entity.pdbx_description
1 polymer ?
#
loop_
_entity_poly.entity_id
_entity_poly.type
_entity_poly.pdbx_seq_one_letter_code
_entity_poly.pdbx_strand_id
1 'polypeptide(L)'
;MKNKAKTLLQTPHVWAFTTYFAEGFPYTIIRIISSVFFRDMRVSLEAIGLTSLFGLPWVLKFLWGPQIDQYGTKRRWMLSMQFLLILMVLSVALLSPLPGGIRAIAFLLLIGSFIAATHD
;
A
#
# COMPACT_ATOMS: atom_id res chain seq x y z
N MET A 1 27.24 -9.90 33.07
CA MET A 1 26.58 -9.39 31.85
C MET A 1 25.21 -10.07 31.74
N LYS A 2 24.10 -9.36 31.96
CA LYS A 2 22.75 -9.94 31.85
C LYS A 2 22.42 -10.13 30.37
N ASN A 3 22.40 -11.38 29.92
CA ASN A 3 21.95 -11.75 28.59
C ASN A 3 20.43 -11.46 28.52
N LYS A 4 20.03 -10.30 27.98
CA LYS A 4 18.61 -9.99 27.77
C LYS A 4 18.12 -10.97 26.71
N ALA A 5 17.38 -12.01 27.13
CA ALA A 5 16.68 -12.89 26.21
C ALA A 5 15.85 -12.01 25.26
N LYS A 6 16.15 -12.06 23.97
CA LYS A 6 15.35 -11.35 22.96
C LYS A 6 13.93 -11.88 23.07
N THR A 7 12.96 -10.98 23.20
CA THR A 7 11.54 -11.36 23.16
C THR A 7 11.25 -12.02 21.81
N LEU A 8 10.28 -12.94 21.70
CA LEU A 8 9.94 -13.62 20.43
C LEU A 8 9.77 -12.62 19.26
N LEU A 9 9.19 -11.45 19.50
CA LEU A 9 9.01 -10.36 18.53
C LEU A 9 10.31 -9.67 18.05
N GLN A 10 11.43 -9.89 18.74
CA GLN A 10 12.75 -9.36 18.38
C GLN A 10 13.57 -10.37 17.57
N THR A 11 13.01 -11.55 17.26
CA THR A 11 13.65 -12.51 16.36
C THR A 11 13.44 -12.08 14.91
N PRO A 12 14.50 -12.06 14.05
CA PRO A 12 14.40 -11.55 12.68
C PRO A 12 13.33 -12.25 11.83
N HIS A 13 13.15 -13.55 12.02
CA HIS A 13 12.18 -14.35 11.25
C HIS A 13 10.74 -13.99 11.61
N VAL A 14 10.43 -13.80 12.89
CA VAL A 14 9.09 -13.38 13.33
C VAL A 14 8.80 -11.98 12.84
N TRP A 15 9.77 -11.06 12.94
CA TRP A 15 9.61 -9.71 12.43
C TRP A 15 9.31 -9.72 10.92
N ALA A 16 10.16 -10.38 10.12
CA ALA A 16 9.96 -10.50 8.68
C ALA A 16 8.60 -11.12 8.32
N PHE A 17 8.23 -12.23 8.98
CA PHE A 17 6.93 -12.87 8.74
C PHE A 17 5.77 -11.90 8.99
N THR A 18 5.78 -11.21 10.13
CA THR A 18 4.69 -10.29 10.49
C THR A 18 4.61 -9.07 9.57
N THR A 19 5.75 -8.52 9.11
CA THR A 19 5.75 -7.37 8.20
C THR A 19 5.27 -7.75 6.81
N TYR A 20 5.72 -8.91 6.27
CA TYR A 20 5.22 -9.43 4.99
C TYR A 20 3.73 -9.78 5.03
N PHE A 21 3.26 -10.34 6.15
CA PHE A 21 1.83 -10.57 6.34
C PHE A 21 1.05 -9.24 6.32
N ALA A 22 1.56 -8.21 7.01
CA ALA A 22 0.94 -6.89 7.04
C ALA A 22 0.94 -6.19 5.66
N GLU A 23 2.02 -6.33 4.87
CA GLU A 23 2.12 -5.80 3.50
C GLU A 23 1.03 -6.37 2.56
N GLY A 24 0.58 -7.61 2.81
CA GLY A 24 -0.50 -8.23 2.06
C GLY A 24 -1.81 -7.43 2.09
N PHE A 25 -2.05 -6.62 3.12
CA PHE A 25 -3.27 -5.81 3.24
C PHE A 25 -3.27 -4.60 2.30
N PRO A 26 -2.28 -3.68 2.32
CA PRO A 26 -2.14 -2.61 1.33
C PRO A 26 -2.14 -3.13 -0.11
N TYR A 27 -1.42 -4.23 -0.35
CA TYR A 27 -1.38 -4.86 -1.67
C TYR A 27 -2.78 -5.27 -2.15
N THR A 28 -3.55 -5.94 -1.28
CA THR A 28 -4.92 -6.39 -1.60
C THR A 28 -5.86 -5.22 -1.90
N ILE A 29 -5.76 -4.13 -1.14
CA ILE A 29 -6.56 -2.91 -1.39
C ILE A 29 -6.34 -2.41 -2.81
N ILE A 30 -5.08 -2.27 -3.21
CA ILE A 30 -4.72 -1.69 -4.50
C ILE A 30 -4.97 -2.66 -5.66
N ARG A 31 -4.64 -3.94 -5.52
CA ARG A 31 -4.63 -4.90 -6.63
C ARG A 31 -5.98 -5.57 -6.87
N ILE A 32 -6.73 -5.82 -5.81
CA ILE A 32 -7.96 -6.61 -5.87
C ILE A 32 -9.16 -5.72 -5.58
N ILE A 33 -9.19 -5.07 -4.41
CA ILE A 33 -10.36 -4.33 -3.95
C ILE A 33 -10.66 -3.13 -4.86
N SER A 34 -9.65 -2.46 -5.42
CA SER A 34 -9.84 -1.36 -6.38
C SER A 34 -10.73 -1.74 -7.57
N SER A 35 -10.49 -2.91 -8.17
CA SER A 35 -11.27 -3.40 -9.32
C SER A 35 -12.71 -3.72 -8.94
N VAL A 36 -12.90 -4.32 -7.76
CA VAL A 36 -14.24 -4.63 -7.21
C VAL A 36 -14.98 -3.34 -6.89
N PHE A 37 -14.31 -2.36 -6.29
CA PHE A 37 -14.86 -1.06 -5.95
C PHE A 37 -15.33 -0.31 -7.20
N PHE A 38 -14.51 -0.22 -8.26
CA PHE A 38 -14.94 0.44 -9.50
C PHE A 38 -16.06 -0.31 -10.22
N ARG A 39 -16.09 -1.64 -10.13
CA ARG A 39 -17.20 -2.44 -10.64
C ARG A 39 -18.51 -2.11 -9.91
N ASP A 40 -18.48 -1.99 -8.59
CA ASP A 40 -19.66 -1.61 -7.79
C ASP A 40 -20.14 -0.19 -8.12
N MET A 41 -19.21 0.73 -8.38
CA MET A 41 -19.49 2.08 -8.88
C MET A 41 -19.96 2.13 -10.35
N ARG A 42 -20.20 0.99 -10.99
CA ARG A 42 -20.67 0.86 -12.39
C ARG A 42 -19.76 1.52 -13.42
N VAL A 43 -18.45 1.53 -13.17
CA VAL A 43 -17.43 1.98 -14.14
C VAL A 43 -17.35 0.98 -15.31
N SER A 44 -17.00 1.45 -16.50
CA SER A 44 -16.85 0.59 -17.68
C SER A 44 -15.76 -0.47 -17.48
N LEU A 45 -15.93 -1.64 -18.10
CA LEU A 45 -14.96 -2.74 -18.00
C LEU A 45 -13.58 -2.34 -18.54
N GLU A 46 -13.54 -1.56 -19.63
CA GLU A 46 -12.31 -1.04 -20.22
C GLU A 46 -11.53 -0.18 -19.22
N ALA A 47 -12.23 0.71 -18.50
CA ALA A 47 -11.61 1.55 -17.48
C ALA A 47 -11.19 0.75 -16.23
N ILE A 48 -11.94 -0.29 -15.84
CA ILE A 48 -11.51 -1.23 -14.80
C ILE A 48 -10.25 -1.98 -15.24
N GLY A 49 -10.11 -2.33 -16.52
CA GLY A 49 -8.89 -2.93 -17.05
C GLY A 49 -7.63 -2.08 -16.80
N LEU A 50 -7.76 -0.75 -16.74
CA LEU A 50 -6.67 0.17 -16.43
C LEU A 50 -6.18 0.04 -14.98
N THR A 51 -6.94 -0.56 -14.05
CA THR A 51 -6.45 -0.79 -12.68
C THR A 51 -5.29 -1.77 -12.63
N SER A 52 -5.08 -2.57 -13.69
CA SER A 52 -3.87 -3.40 -13.84
C SER A 52 -2.58 -2.57 -13.78
N LEU A 53 -2.62 -1.31 -14.23
CA LEU A 53 -1.51 -0.37 -14.17
C LEU A 53 -1.13 0.00 -12.73
N PHE A 54 -2.04 -0.16 -11.76
CA PHE A 54 -1.70 0.03 -10.36
C PHE A 54 -0.67 -0.98 -9.87
N GLY A 55 -0.45 -2.09 -10.59
CA GLY A 55 0.62 -3.05 -10.29
C GLY A 55 2.02 -2.58 -10.66
N LEU A 56 2.17 -1.52 -11.48
CA LEU A 56 3.46 -1.06 -11.99
C LEU A 56 4.47 -0.73 -10.89
N PRO A 57 4.09 -0.13 -9.74
CA PRO A 57 5.11 0.24 -8.76
C PRO A 57 5.84 -0.93 -8.14
N TRP A 58 5.20 -2.10 -7.99
CA TRP A 58 5.88 -3.31 -7.52
C TRP A 58 6.96 -3.79 -8.50
N VAL A 59 6.78 -3.56 -9.81
CA VAL A 59 7.78 -3.90 -10.83
C VAL A 59 8.89 -2.85 -10.88
N LEU A 60 8.54 -1.58 -10.76
CA LEU A 60 9.47 -0.44 -10.89
C LEU A 60 10.20 -0.09 -9.60
N LYS A 61 9.90 -0.77 -8.48
CA LYS A 61 10.44 -0.47 -7.16
C LYS A 61 11.96 -0.43 -7.10
N PHE A 62 12.65 -1.16 -7.99
CA PHE A 62 14.11 -1.13 -8.09
C PHE A 62 14.68 0.29 -8.34
N LEU A 63 13.87 1.22 -8.88
CA LEU A 63 14.28 2.60 -9.15
C LEU A 63 14.44 3.46 -7.89
N TRP A 64 13.60 3.24 -6.87
CA TRP A 64 13.58 4.07 -5.65
C TRP A 64 13.84 3.30 -4.35
N GLY A 65 13.65 1.98 -4.35
CA GLY A 65 13.88 1.12 -3.19
C GLY A 65 15.26 1.32 -2.54
N PRO A 66 16.36 1.31 -3.30
CA PRO A 66 17.71 1.52 -2.75
C PRO A 66 17.87 2.84 -1.99
N GLN A 67 17.25 3.91 -2.49
CA GLN A 67 17.30 5.24 -1.89
C GLN A 67 16.50 5.24 -0.58
N ILE A 68 15.32 4.63 -0.54
CA ILE A 68 14.50 4.55 0.67
C ILE A 68 15.24 3.81 1.79
N ASP A 69 15.91 2.71 1.43
CA ASP A 69 16.72 1.92 2.35
C ASP A 69 17.93 2.70 2.92
N GLN A 70 18.41 3.73 2.21
CA GLN A 70 19.55 4.54 2.63
C GLN A 70 19.19 5.64 3.65
N TYR A 71 17.99 6.22 3.58
CA TYR A 71 17.65 7.45 4.32
C TYR A 71 16.81 7.24 5.59
N GLY A 72 16.51 6.01 6.01
CA GLY A 72 15.73 5.79 7.23
C GLY A 72 15.73 4.37 7.75
N THR A 73 15.27 4.20 9.00
CA THR A 73 15.06 2.86 9.57
C THR A 73 13.79 2.23 8.98
N LYS A 74 13.81 0.93 8.69
CA LYS A 74 12.64 0.18 8.20
C LYS A 74 11.35 0.45 9.00
N ARG A 75 11.45 0.48 10.34
CA ARG A 75 10.30 0.75 11.22
C ARG A 75 9.65 2.11 10.97
N ARG A 76 10.46 3.17 10.80
CA ARG A 76 9.94 4.53 10.58
C ARG A 76 9.26 4.64 9.21
N TRP A 77 9.85 4.00 8.20
CA TRP A 77 9.27 3.94 6.86
C TRP A 77 7.93 3.21 6.83
N MET A 78 7.89 2.00 7.37
CA MET A 78 6.65 1.20 7.45
C MET A 78 5.53 1.97 8.16
N LEU A 79 5.81 2.60 9.31
CA LEU A 79 4.80 3.41 10.02
C LEU A 79 4.35 4.65 9.22
N SER A 80 5.25 5.29 8.49
CA SER A 80 4.92 6.46 7.66
C SER A 80 4.04 6.05 6.47
N MET A 81 4.37 4.94 5.80
CA MET A 81 3.55 4.39 4.71
C MET A 81 2.18 3.94 5.22
N GLN A 82 2.12 3.29 6.38
CA GLN A 82 0.85 2.91 7.02
C GLN A 82 -0.04 4.13 7.27
N PHE A 83 0.52 5.22 7.78
CA PHE A 83 -0.22 6.47 7.99
C PHE A 83 -0.75 7.05 6.68
N LEU A 84 0.08 7.09 5.63
CA LEU A 84 -0.34 7.56 4.30
C LEU A 84 -1.45 6.69 3.70
N LEU A 85 -1.41 5.37 3.90
CA LEU A 85 -2.46 4.45 3.46
C LEU A 85 -3.78 4.70 4.19
N ILE A 86 -3.74 5.00 5.49
CA ILE A 86 -4.95 5.40 6.25
C ILE A 86 -5.56 6.66 5.63
N LEU A 87 -4.74 7.70 5.38
CA LEU A 87 -5.22 8.94 4.75
C LEU A 87 -5.79 8.70 3.36
N MET A 88 -5.16 7.82 2.57
CA MET A 88 -5.64 7.44 1.25
C MET A 88 -7.02 6.79 1.34
N VAL A 89 -7.20 5.77 2.19
CA VAL A 89 -8.48 5.06 2.34
C VAL A 89 -9.58 6.01 2.84
N LEU A 90 -9.27 6.87 3.81
CA LEU A 90 -10.22 7.89 4.27
C LEU A 90 -10.61 8.86 3.15
N SER A 91 -9.64 9.29 2.33
CA SER A 91 -9.91 10.15 1.17
C SER A 91 -10.81 9.44 0.14
N VAL A 92 -10.58 8.16 -0.13
CA VAL A 92 -11.45 7.36 -1.00
C VAL A 92 -12.87 7.29 -0.45
N ALA A 93 -13.03 7.05 0.85
CA ALA A 93 -14.35 7.01 1.49
C ALA A 93 -15.08 8.36 1.36
N LEU A 94 -14.40 9.47 1.62
CA LEU A 94 -14.97 10.82 1.53
C LEU A 94 -15.31 11.25 0.10
N LEU A 95 -14.55 10.78 -0.90
CA LEU A 95 -14.80 11.09 -2.32
C LEU A 95 -15.87 10.19 -2.94
N SER A 96 -16.15 9.02 -2.36
CA SER A 96 -17.07 8.03 -2.92
C SER A 96 -18.50 8.53 -3.19
N PRO A 97 -19.14 9.39 -2.36
CA PRO A 97 -20.47 9.90 -2.64
C PRO A 97 -20.47 11.13 -3.58
N LEU A 98 -19.31 11.70 -3.92
CA LEU A 98 -19.25 12.95 -4.67
C LEU A 98 -19.42 12.74 -6.18
N PRO A 99 -20.16 13.64 -6.87
CA PRO A 99 -20.22 13.65 -8.33
C PRO A 99 -18.82 13.78 -8.93
N GLY A 100 -18.41 12.80 -9.76
CA GLY A 100 -17.08 12.79 -10.39
C GLY A 100 -15.94 12.28 -9.51
N GLY A 101 -16.22 11.82 -8.29
CA GLY A 101 -15.21 11.30 -7.35
C GLY A 101 -14.40 10.13 -7.89
N ILE A 102 -14.96 9.34 -8.82
CA ILE A 102 -14.32 8.16 -9.44
C ILE A 102 -12.93 8.49 -10.03
N ARG A 103 -12.80 9.60 -10.76
CA ARG A 103 -11.51 9.98 -11.38
C ARG A 103 -10.46 10.34 -10.34
N ALA A 104 -10.86 11.07 -9.30
CA ALA A 104 -9.99 11.42 -8.19
C ALA A 104 -9.57 10.18 -7.40
N ILE A 105 -10.50 9.25 -7.16
CA ILE A 105 -10.22 7.96 -6.49
C ILE A 105 -9.25 7.12 -7.31
N ALA A 106 -9.41 7.05 -8.64
CA ALA A 106 -8.48 6.32 -9.50
C ALA A 106 -7.05 6.89 -9.42
N PHE A 107 -6.92 8.21 -9.41
CA PHE A 107 -5.62 8.87 -9.24
C PHE A 107 -5.04 8.66 -7.83
N LEU A 108 -5.87 8.72 -6.79
CA LEU A 108 -5.46 8.43 -5.41
C LEU A 108 -4.99 6.99 -5.23
N LEU A 109 -5.68 6.01 -5.84
CA LEU A 109 -5.26 4.61 -5.81
C LEU A 109 -3.98 4.37 -6.61
N LEU A 110 -3.77 5.12 -7.70
CA LEU A 110 -2.50 5.10 -8.43
C LEU A 110 -1.35 5.67 -7.59
N ILE A 111 -1.55 6.74 -6.83
CA ILE A 111 -0.52 7.21 -5.88
C ILE A 111 -0.36 6.20 -4.74
N GLY A 112 -1.48 5.67 -4.25
CA GLY A 112 -1.58 4.64 -3.24
C GLY A 112 -0.79 3.39 -3.56
N SER A 113 -0.65 3.03 -4.83
CA SER A 113 0.14 1.87 -5.23
C SER A 113 1.63 2.05 -5.02
N PHE A 114 2.17 3.28 -5.14
CA PHE A 114 3.57 3.56 -4.78
C PHE A 114 3.79 3.48 -3.27
N ILE A 115 2.83 3.98 -2.49
CA ILE A 115 2.87 3.95 -1.03
C ILE A 115 2.78 2.48 -0.55
N ALA A 116 1.84 1.72 -1.09
CA ALA A 116 1.64 0.31 -0.77
C ALA A 116 2.85 -0.54 -1.17
N ALA A 117 3.42 -0.31 -2.36
CA ALA A 117 4.63 -1.00 -2.81
C ALA A 117 5.86 -0.68 -1.94
N THR A 118 5.83 0.41 -1.16
CA THR A 118 6.91 0.84 -0.27
C THR A 118 6.66 0.47 1.20
N HIS A 119 5.56 -0.21 1.50
CA HIS A 119 5.18 -0.62 2.85
C HIS A 119 5.80 -2.00 3.23
N ASP A 120 7.13 -2.09 3.26
CA ASP A 120 7.89 -3.29 3.63
C ASP A 120 9.17 -3.00 4.45
#